data_AF-A0A1E5JSE3-F1
#
_entry.id   AF-A0A1E5JSE3-F1
#
_cell.length_a   1.000
_cell.length_b   1.000
_cell.length_c   1.000
_cell.angle_alpha   90.00
_cell.angle_beta   90.00
_cell.angle_gamma   90.00
#
_symmetry.space_group_name_H-M   'P 1'
#
loop_
_entity.id
_entity.type
_entity.pdbx_description
1 polymer ?
#
loop_
_entity_poly.entity_id
_entity_poly.type
_entity_poly.pdbx_seq_one_letter_code
_entity_poly.pdbx_strand_id
1 'polypeptide(L)'
;MVFLNNFIHFLIHCKNRFFEPNYTQETLFPIFENNLKNFPYLLPLAAYQEPIHDMFHVRCQNSCIFRWNRPILDFNKQHEPYLRIEHRALSTGPTVIDMIANAAFFYGITYYYANTAPSLVSSITPESTLKNFYESARYGLEARLNWNTGKIKAGTLLKNLLPHALKGLEDLGIDHVDAHFYLDIIKTRLYKNQNGSIWQKKHLMKYKNDFNYMLEQYTKNQYSETPVADWQL
;
A
#
# COMPACT_ATOMS: atom_id res chain seq x y z
N MET A 1 12.39 -11.42 -15.84
CA MET A 1 13.33 -10.83 -14.84
C MET A 1 13.87 -9.47 -15.29
N VAL A 2 14.27 -9.31 -16.56
CA VAL A 2 14.70 -8.02 -17.15
C VAL A 2 13.58 -6.96 -17.16
N PHE A 3 12.33 -7.36 -17.47
CA PHE A 3 11.18 -6.43 -17.48
C PHE A 3 10.86 -5.86 -16.08
N LEU A 4 10.89 -6.69 -15.02
CA LEU A 4 10.71 -6.23 -13.64
C LEU A 4 11.87 -5.35 -13.17
N ASN A 5 13.12 -5.71 -13.50
CA ASN A 5 14.27 -4.87 -13.17
C ASN A 5 14.22 -3.51 -13.90
N ASN A 6 13.83 -3.47 -15.18
CA ASN A 6 13.67 -2.22 -15.93
C ASN A 6 12.46 -1.40 -15.46
N PHE A 7 11.36 -2.06 -15.06
CA PHE A 7 10.20 -1.38 -14.47
C PHE A 7 10.52 -0.80 -13.10
N ILE A 8 11.27 -1.50 -12.26
CA ILE A 8 11.75 -1.01 -10.96
C ILE A 8 12.78 0.12 -11.15
N HIS A 9 13.69 0.01 -12.12
CA HIS A 9 14.63 1.08 -12.46
C HIS A 9 13.91 2.33 -13.01
N PHE A 10 12.86 2.15 -13.80
CA PHE A 10 11.97 3.22 -14.27
C PHE A 10 11.13 3.83 -13.13
N LEU A 11 10.69 3.03 -12.15
CA LEU A 11 10.02 3.50 -10.93
C LEU A 11 10.94 4.37 -10.08
N ILE A 12 12.23 4.02 -9.98
CA ILE A 12 13.24 4.74 -9.18
C ILE A 12 13.64 6.08 -9.83
N HIS A 13 13.67 6.17 -11.17
CA HIS A 13 14.12 7.38 -11.88
C HIS A 13 13.01 8.28 -12.45
N CYS A 14 11.74 7.88 -12.36
CA CYS A 14 10.62 8.74 -12.73
C CYS A 14 10.48 9.89 -11.71
N LYS A 15 10.82 11.12 -12.13
CA LYS A 15 10.57 12.37 -11.39
C LYS A 15 9.08 12.62 -11.02
N ASN A 16 8.15 11.78 -11.48
CA ASN A 16 6.71 11.95 -11.34
C ASN A 16 6.05 11.02 -10.29
N ARG A 17 6.81 10.26 -9.48
CA ARG A 17 6.26 9.41 -8.42
C ARG A 17 6.96 9.69 -7.10
N PHE A 18 6.26 10.37 -6.20
CA PHE A 18 6.82 10.90 -4.96
C PHE A 18 6.54 9.98 -3.77
N PHE A 19 7.62 9.65 -3.07
CA PHE A 19 7.61 9.63 -1.62
C PHE A 19 7.85 11.08 -1.19
N GLU A 20 7.06 11.62 -0.27
CA GLU A 20 7.37 12.94 0.27
C GLU A 20 8.73 12.87 0.96
N PRO A 21 9.66 13.80 0.66
CA PRO A 21 11.00 13.76 1.26
C PRO A 21 10.94 13.96 2.77
N ASN A 22 9.90 14.66 3.25
CA ASN A 22 9.68 14.94 4.66
C ASN A 22 8.25 14.60 5.06
N TYR A 23 8.06 14.23 6.32
CA TYR A 23 6.73 14.21 6.92
C TYR A 23 6.19 15.64 6.96
N THR A 24 4.91 15.81 6.62
CA THR A 24 4.23 17.11 6.78
C THR A 24 4.13 17.44 8.26
N GLN A 25 4.54 18.66 8.62
CA GLN A 25 4.38 19.18 9.98
C GLN A 25 3.14 20.06 10.02
N GLU A 26 2.19 19.72 10.89
CA GLU A 26 0.99 20.50 11.26
C GLU A 26 -0.05 20.77 10.15
N THR A 27 0.36 20.81 8.88
CA THR A 27 -0.50 21.15 7.74
C THR A 27 -0.08 20.43 6.46
N LEU A 28 -1.05 20.22 5.56
CA LEU A 28 -0.84 19.65 4.23
C LEU A 28 -0.71 20.71 3.12
N PHE A 29 -0.86 22.00 3.43
CA PHE A 29 -0.69 23.07 2.44
C PHE A 29 0.62 22.99 1.65
N PRO A 30 1.79 22.68 2.28
CA PRO A 30 3.04 22.55 1.54
C PRO A 30 3.00 21.52 0.40
N ILE A 31 2.19 20.45 0.53
CA ILE A 31 2.02 19.46 -0.55
C ILE A 31 1.36 20.10 -1.77
N PHE A 32 0.30 20.88 -1.56
CA PHE A 32 -0.43 21.53 -2.66
C PHE A 32 0.37 22.68 -3.27
N GLU A 33 1.12 23.45 -2.48
CA GLU A 33 2.06 24.42 -3.04
C GLU A 33 3.16 23.76 -3.87
N ASN A 34 3.67 22.62 -3.40
CA ASN A 34 4.68 21.86 -4.12
C ASN A 34 4.12 21.29 -5.43
N ASN A 35 2.84 20.93 -5.47
CA ASN A 35 2.16 20.56 -6.71
C ASN A 35 2.21 21.71 -7.72
N LEU A 36 1.84 22.91 -7.29
CA LEU A 36 1.81 24.12 -8.13
C LEU A 36 3.19 24.48 -8.68
N LYS A 37 4.23 24.41 -7.82
CA LYS A 37 5.60 24.82 -8.16
C LYS A 37 6.29 23.84 -9.11
N ASN A 38 6.04 22.54 -8.98
CA ASN A 38 6.87 21.51 -9.63
C ASN A 38 6.18 20.73 -10.75
N PHE A 39 4.86 20.81 -10.88
CA PHE A 39 4.13 20.03 -11.88
C PHE A 39 3.44 20.94 -12.89
N PRO A 40 3.74 20.79 -14.18
CA PRO A 40 3.07 21.54 -15.22
C PRO A 40 1.59 21.17 -15.26
N TYR A 41 0.75 22.12 -15.66
CA TYR A 41 -0.67 21.86 -15.90
C TYR A 41 -0.82 20.95 -17.13
N LEU A 42 -1.26 19.71 -16.91
CA LEU A 42 -1.47 18.74 -17.99
C LEU A 42 -2.73 19.04 -18.82
N LEU A 43 -3.74 19.64 -18.19
CA LEU A 43 -4.99 20.02 -18.83
C LEU A 43 -5.23 21.52 -18.58
N PRO A 44 -5.24 22.38 -19.61
CA PRO A 44 -5.55 23.80 -19.47
C PRO A 44 -7.07 24.00 -19.35
N LEU A 45 -7.69 23.31 -18.39
CA LEU A 45 -9.11 23.42 -18.14
C LEU A 45 -9.35 24.61 -17.22
N ALA A 46 -10.02 25.64 -17.74
CA ALA A 46 -10.45 26.81 -16.98
C ALA A 46 -11.95 26.67 -16.68
N ALA A 47 -12.28 26.43 -15.42
CA ALA A 47 -13.63 26.16 -14.96
C ALA A 47 -14.19 27.44 -14.33
N TYR A 48 -14.40 28.46 -15.16
CA TYR A 48 -14.80 29.80 -14.69
C TYR A 48 -16.15 29.83 -13.96
N GLN A 49 -16.97 28.80 -14.12
CA GLN A 49 -18.27 28.66 -13.47
C GLN A 49 -18.17 27.99 -12.09
N GLU A 50 -17.04 27.38 -11.76
CA GLU A 50 -16.83 26.72 -10.46
C GLU A 50 -16.53 27.77 -9.38
N PRO A 51 -17.16 27.68 -8.20
CA PRO A 51 -16.82 28.56 -7.09
C PRO A 51 -15.36 28.39 -6.65
N ILE A 52 -14.67 29.50 -6.40
CA ILE A 52 -13.26 29.49 -5.96
C ILE A 52 -13.08 28.66 -4.68
N HIS A 53 -14.06 28.72 -3.76
CA HIS A 53 -14.01 28.01 -2.49
C HIS A 53 -14.08 26.49 -2.62
N ASP A 54 -14.59 25.95 -3.74
CA ASP A 54 -14.62 24.50 -4.01
C ASP A 54 -13.26 23.96 -4.49
N MET A 55 -12.28 24.86 -4.70
CA MET A 55 -10.89 24.56 -5.06
C MET A 55 -10.76 23.59 -6.24
N PHE A 56 -11.66 23.69 -7.22
CA PHE A 56 -11.77 22.78 -8.35
C PHE A 56 -10.40 22.54 -9.05
N HIS A 57 -9.66 23.62 -9.34
CA HIS A 57 -8.36 23.53 -10.02
C HIS A 57 -7.29 22.83 -9.18
N VAL A 58 -7.28 23.06 -7.87
CA VAL A 58 -6.35 22.39 -6.94
C VAL A 58 -6.66 20.89 -6.89
N ARG A 59 -7.94 20.52 -6.78
CA ARG A 59 -8.41 19.13 -6.78
C ARG A 59 -8.07 18.43 -8.10
N CYS A 60 -8.32 19.09 -9.23
CA CYS A 60 -8.01 18.59 -10.55
C CYS A 60 -6.50 18.36 -10.72
N GLN A 61 -5.66 19.34 -10.37
CA GLN A 61 -4.20 19.19 -10.44
C GLN A 61 -3.71 18.03 -9.56
N ASN A 62 -4.19 17.95 -8.31
CA ASN A 62 -3.82 16.88 -7.38
C ASN A 62 -4.25 15.49 -7.88
N SER A 63 -5.35 15.40 -8.65
CA SER A 63 -5.83 14.13 -9.22
C SER A 63 -4.86 13.55 -10.28
N CYS A 64 -4.13 14.42 -10.98
CA CYS A 64 -3.20 14.08 -12.05
C CYS A 64 -1.77 13.78 -11.55
N ILE A 65 -1.49 14.00 -10.25
CA ILE A 65 -0.19 13.73 -9.64
C ILE A 65 -0.24 12.37 -8.94
N PHE A 66 0.72 11.50 -9.27
CA PHE A 66 0.83 10.19 -8.63
C PHE A 66 1.66 10.26 -7.34
N ARG A 67 1.03 9.90 -6.22
CA ARG A 67 1.66 9.74 -4.90
C ARG A 67 1.24 8.40 -4.30
N TRP A 68 2.12 7.76 -3.53
CA TRP A 68 1.79 6.50 -2.86
C TRP A 68 0.76 6.67 -1.74
N ASN A 69 0.90 7.74 -0.95
CA ASN A 69 -0.09 8.20 0.00
C ASN A 69 -0.52 9.58 -0.48
N ARG A 70 -1.75 9.70 -0.98
CA ARG A 70 -2.25 10.93 -1.60
C ARG A 70 -3.23 11.62 -0.65
N PRO A 71 -2.91 12.83 -0.16
CA PRO A 71 -3.92 13.64 0.50
C PRO A 71 -4.94 14.11 -0.51
N ILE A 72 -6.22 13.97 -0.18
CA ILE A 72 -7.34 14.42 -1.00
C ILE A 72 -8.14 15.44 -0.20
N LEU A 73 -8.15 16.66 -0.72
CA LEU A 73 -9.10 17.70 -0.33
C LEU A 73 -10.38 17.52 -1.15
N ASP A 74 -11.52 17.56 -0.49
CA ASP A 74 -12.82 17.39 -1.13
C ASP A 74 -13.92 18.06 -0.28
N PHE A 75 -15.13 18.12 -0.81
CA PHE A 75 -16.26 18.81 -0.18
C PHE A 75 -17.47 17.87 -0.08
N ASN A 76 -18.21 17.95 1.02
CA ASN A 76 -19.46 17.20 1.16
C ASN A 76 -20.62 17.90 0.43
N LYS A 77 -21.83 17.34 0.52
CA LYS A 77 -23.03 17.90 -0.13
C LYS A 77 -23.43 19.29 0.40
N GLN A 78 -22.93 19.66 1.57
CA GLN A 78 -23.14 20.95 2.24
C GLN A 78 -22.00 21.94 1.96
N HIS A 79 -21.06 21.61 1.06
CA HIS A 79 -19.85 22.39 0.77
C HIS A 79 -18.91 22.55 1.96
N GLU A 80 -18.93 21.61 2.91
CA GLU A 80 -17.96 21.59 4.01
C GLU A 80 -16.70 20.83 3.54
N PRO A 81 -15.49 21.41 3.70
CA PRO A 81 -14.26 20.77 3.29
C PRO A 81 -13.91 19.61 4.22
N TYR A 82 -13.42 18.52 3.65
CA TYR A 82 -12.82 17.43 4.39
C TYR A 82 -11.55 16.94 3.73
N LEU A 83 -10.72 16.28 4.53
CA LEU A 83 -9.45 15.74 4.13
C LEU A 83 -9.46 14.22 4.35
N ARG A 84 -8.99 13.48 3.34
CA ARG A 84 -8.72 12.05 3.47
C ARG A 84 -7.33 11.72 2.94
N ILE A 85 -6.74 10.63 3.42
CA ILE A 85 -5.50 10.08 2.88
C ILE A 85 -5.85 8.82 2.10
N GLU A 86 -5.50 8.81 0.82
CA GLU A 86 -5.66 7.66 -0.06
C GLU A 86 -4.35 6.87 -0.13
N HIS A 87 -4.37 5.63 0.36
CA HIS A 87 -3.24 4.70 0.28
C HIS A 87 -3.29 3.90 -1.02
N ARG A 88 -2.26 4.03 -1.87
CA ARG A 88 -2.23 3.50 -3.24
C ARG A 88 -1.15 2.44 -3.47
N ALA A 89 -0.49 1.99 -2.40
CA ALA A 89 0.62 1.04 -2.46
C ALA A 89 0.18 -0.43 -2.57
N LEU A 90 -1.02 -0.77 -2.06
CA LEU A 90 -1.49 -2.15 -2.06
C LEU A 90 -1.93 -2.56 -3.47
N SER A 91 -1.39 -3.68 -3.95
CA SER A 91 -1.85 -4.31 -5.18
C SER A 91 -3.17 -5.06 -4.96
N THR A 92 -3.91 -5.31 -6.04
CA THR A 92 -5.03 -6.26 -6.02
C THR A 92 -4.57 -7.62 -5.50
N GLY A 93 -5.35 -8.21 -4.58
CA GLY A 93 -5.08 -9.53 -4.02
C GLY A 93 -5.60 -10.66 -4.93
N PRO A 94 -5.17 -11.91 -4.71
CA PRO A 94 -5.62 -13.05 -5.53
C PRO A 94 -7.07 -13.47 -5.32
N THR A 95 -7.67 -13.11 -4.18
CA THR A 95 -9.06 -13.37 -3.79
C THR A 95 -9.62 -12.20 -3.01
N VAL A 96 -10.95 -12.11 -2.87
CA VAL A 96 -11.58 -11.09 -2.03
C VAL A 96 -11.16 -11.30 -0.57
N ILE A 97 -11.10 -12.56 -0.12
CA ILE A 97 -10.69 -12.87 1.26
C ILE A 97 -9.24 -12.45 1.56
N ASP A 98 -8.32 -12.61 0.60
CA ASP A 98 -6.94 -12.11 0.71
C ASP A 98 -6.88 -10.58 0.78
N MET A 99 -7.75 -9.90 0.03
CA MET A 99 -7.82 -8.44 0.03
C MET A 99 -8.35 -7.90 1.36
N ILE A 100 -9.39 -8.52 1.92
CA ILE A 100 -9.91 -8.15 3.25
C ILE A 100 -8.85 -8.43 4.32
N ALA A 101 -8.15 -9.56 4.25
CA ALA A 101 -7.04 -9.85 5.16
C ALA A 101 -5.94 -8.78 5.10
N ASN A 102 -5.54 -8.36 3.88
CA ASN A 102 -4.57 -7.27 3.70
C ASN A 102 -5.07 -5.95 4.32
N ALA A 103 -6.35 -5.61 4.12
CA ALA A 103 -6.96 -4.42 4.69
C ALA A 103 -7.00 -4.48 6.22
N ALA A 104 -7.42 -5.60 6.81
CA ALA A 104 -7.45 -5.82 8.25
C ALA A 104 -6.05 -5.65 8.86
N PHE A 105 -5.03 -6.27 8.28
CA PHE A 105 -3.65 -6.08 8.74
C PHE A 105 -3.21 -4.63 8.63
N PHE A 106 -3.46 -3.97 7.50
CA PHE A 106 -3.08 -2.59 7.24
C PHE A 106 -3.75 -1.60 8.21
N TYR A 107 -5.06 -1.70 8.39
CA TYR A 107 -5.79 -0.79 9.29
C TYR A 107 -5.43 -1.06 10.75
N GLY A 108 -5.28 -2.34 11.13
CA GLY A 108 -4.82 -2.71 12.47
C GLY A 108 -3.48 -2.08 12.83
N ILE A 109 -2.44 -2.28 12.01
CA ILE A 109 -1.12 -1.69 12.31
C ILE A 109 -1.16 -0.15 12.26
N THR A 110 -1.90 0.42 11.29
CA THR A 110 -2.00 1.87 11.14
C THR A 110 -2.64 2.49 12.38
N TYR A 111 -3.78 1.95 12.82
CA TYR A 111 -4.50 2.42 13.99
C TYR A 111 -3.68 2.25 15.27
N TYR A 112 -3.06 1.07 15.45
CA TYR A 112 -2.21 0.80 16.60
C TYR A 112 -1.08 1.83 16.69
N TYR A 113 -0.30 2.03 15.63
CA TYR A 113 0.85 2.94 15.66
C TYR A 113 0.48 4.41 15.71
N ALA A 114 -0.65 4.81 15.12
CA ALA A 114 -1.15 6.17 15.22
C ALA A 114 -1.49 6.56 16.67
N ASN A 115 -1.92 5.60 17.49
CA ASN A 115 -2.36 5.85 18.87
C ASN A 115 -1.30 5.48 19.94
N THR A 116 -0.40 4.53 19.68
CA THR A 116 0.47 3.95 20.72
C THR A 116 1.95 4.28 20.61
N ALA A 117 2.46 4.66 19.43
CA ALA A 117 3.90 4.90 19.29
C ALA A 117 4.25 6.07 18.35
N PRO A 118 4.06 7.32 18.81
CA PRO A 118 4.63 8.50 18.15
C PRO A 118 6.15 8.40 17.98
N SER A 119 6.83 7.66 18.88
CA SER A 119 8.29 7.48 18.87
C SER A 119 8.80 6.64 17.69
N LEU A 120 7.98 5.77 17.08
CA LEU A 120 8.43 4.96 15.95
C LEU A 120 8.83 5.82 14.75
N VAL A 121 8.09 6.93 14.54
CA VAL A 121 8.35 7.92 13.49
C VAL A 121 9.74 8.53 13.62
N SER A 122 10.22 8.75 14.85
CA SER A 122 11.56 9.29 15.10
C SER A 122 12.69 8.27 14.84
N SER A 123 12.38 6.97 14.84
CA SER A 123 13.37 5.90 14.73
C SER A 123 13.63 5.39 13.31
N ILE A 124 12.73 5.71 12.35
CA ILE A 124 12.85 5.28 10.95
C ILE A 124 12.89 6.53 10.06
N THR A 125 14.05 6.79 9.46
CA THR A 125 14.23 7.98 8.61
C THR A 125 13.41 7.88 7.31
N PRO A 126 13.08 9.01 6.66
CA PRO A 126 12.43 9.00 5.34
C PRO A 126 13.19 8.19 4.29
N GLU A 127 14.53 8.27 4.28
CA GLU A 127 15.39 7.52 3.36
C GLU A 127 15.29 6.01 3.62
N SER A 128 15.27 5.62 4.91
CA SER A 128 15.09 4.23 5.31
C SER A 128 13.72 3.71 4.90
N THR A 129 12.68 4.53 5.03
CA THR A 129 11.31 4.20 4.60
C THR A 129 11.24 3.99 3.09
N LEU A 130 11.81 4.92 2.31
CA LEU A 130 11.87 4.81 0.85
C LEU A 130 12.61 3.56 0.41
N LYS A 131 13.77 3.29 1.03
CA LYS A 131 14.56 2.09 0.76
C LYS A 131 13.76 0.83 1.10
N ASN A 132 13.15 0.77 2.28
CA ASN A 132 12.33 -0.36 2.71
C ASN A 132 11.18 -0.64 1.73
N PHE A 133 10.52 0.40 1.24
CA PHE A 133 9.43 0.29 0.29
C PHE A 133 9.88 -0.41 -1.01
N TYR A 134 10.97 0.06 -1.62
CA TYR A 134 11.47 -0.54 -2.87
C TYR A 134 12.15 -1.90 -2.67
N GLU A 135 12.83 -2.13 -1.55
CA GLU A 135 13.35 -3.44 -1.18
C GLU A 135 12.20 -4.45 -1.02
N SER A 136 11.10 -4.05 -0.39
CA SER A 136 9.89 -4.88 -0.28
C SER A 136 9.26 -5.17 -1.64
N ALA A 137 9.16 -4.17 -2.51
CA ALA A 137 8.64 -4.36 -3.87
C ALA A 137 9.50 -5.32 -4.71
N ARG A 138 10.83 -5.30 -4.50
CA ARG A 138 11.78 -6.12 -5.28
C ARG A 138 11.92 -7.55 -4.75
N TYR A 139 12.01 -7.70 -3.43
CA TYR A 139 12.38 -8.97 -2.78
C TYR A 139 11.24 -9.62 -1.99
N GLY A 140 10.10 -8.93 -1.83
CA GLY A 140 8.93 -9.46 -1.14
C GLY A 140 9.23 -9.82 0.32
N LEU A 141 8.79 -11.02 0.73
CA LEU A 141 8.97 -11.51 2.11
C LEU A 141 10.44 -11.70 2.52
N GLU A 142 11.36 -11.82 1.55
CA GLU A 142 12.80 -11.95 1.80
C GLU A 142 13.54 -10.60 1.88
N ALA A 143 12.84 -9.47 1.68
CA ALA A 143 13.45 -8.15 1.77
C ALA A 143 14.08 -7.90 3.15
N ARG A 144 15.24 -7.22 3.17
CA ARG A 144 15.90 -6.81 4.41
C ARG A 144 15.64 -5.34 4.67
N LEU A 145 14.80 -5.05 5.66
CA LEU A 145 14.29 -3.73 5.99
C LEU A 145 15.09 -3.12 7.14
N ASN A 146 15.32 -1.81 7.09
CA ASN A 146 15.83 -1.04 8.22
C ASN A 146 14.67 -0.78 9.19
N TRP A 147 14.80 -1.22 10.42
CA TRP A 147 13.77 -1.09 11.46
C TRP A 147 14.39 -0.47 12.72
N ASN A 148 13.56 -0.12 13.70
CA ASN A 148 14.02 0.53 14.94
C ASN A 148 15.01 -0.34 15.75
N THR A 149 14.94 -1.67 15.61
CA THR A 149 15.86 -2.64 16.21
C THR A 149 17.02 -3.05 15.29
N GLY A 150 17.24 -2.34 14.18
CA GLY A 150 18.22 -2.68 13.16
C GLY A 150 17.62 -3.40 11.95
N LYS A 151 18.45 -4.13 11.19
CA LYS A 151 18.00 -4.80 9.96
C LYS A 151 17.21 -6.08 10.26
N ILE A 152 16.02 -6.21 9.67
CA ILE A 152 15.12 -7.36 9.85
C ILE A 152 14.58 -7.86 8.51
N LYS A 153 14.30 -9.16 8.39
CA LYS A 153 13.59 -9.71 7.22
C LYS A 153 12.11 -9.30 7.25
N ALA A 154 11.54 -8.94 6.09
CA ALA A 154 10.15 -8.52 5.98
C ALA A 154 9.17 -9.58 6.53
N GLY A 155 9.35 -10.86 6.18
CA GLY A 155 8.50 -11.93 6.71
C GLY A 155 8.57 -12.07 8.25
N THR A 156 9.74 -11.86 8.85
CA THR A 156 9.90 -11.86 10.32
C THR A 156 9.24 -10.63 10.94
N LEU A 157 9.44 -9.45 10.35
CA LEU A 157 8.81 -8.21 10.82
C LEU A 157 7.28 -8.34 10.80
N LEU A 158 6.71 -8.83 9.70
CA LEU A 158 5.25 -9.02 9.58
C LEU A 158 4.71 -9.96 10.67
N LYS A 159 5.42 -11.03 11.02
CA LYS A 159 5.02 -11.91 12.14
C LYS A 159 4.99 -11.15 13.47
N ASN A 160 6.00 -10.32 13.72
CA ASN A 160 6.09 -9.50 14.93
C ASN A 160 5.00 -8.42 14.99
N LEU A 161 4.48 -7.98 13.84
CA LEU A 161 3.45 -6.97 13.74
C LEU A 161 2.02 -7.53 13.84
N LEU A 162 1.81 -8.85 13.71
CA LEU A 162 0.47 -9.46 13.83
C LEU A 162 -0.23 -9.15 15.16
N PRO A 163 0.43 -9.24 16.34
CA PRO A 163 -0.20 -8.87 17.61
C PRO A 163 -0.60 -7.38 17.66
N HIS A 164 0.21 -6.50 17.07
CA HIS A 164 -0.11 -5.07 17.00
C HIS A 164 -1.31 -4.81 16.08
N ALA A 165 -1.38 -5.54 14.95
CA ALA A 165 -2.51 -5.45 14.04
C ALA A 165 -3.81 -5.89 14.72
N LEU A 166 -3.78 -7.00 15.45
CA LEU A 166 -4.93 -7.48 16.22
C LEU A 166 -5.40 -6.43 17.21
N LYS A 167 -4.49 -5.92 18.05
CA LYS A 167 -4.83 -4.91 19.04
C LYS A 167 -5.41 -3.65 18.40
N GLY A 168 -4.83 -3.18 17.31
CA GLY A 168 -5.35 -2.02 16.59
C GLY A 168 -6.73 -2.24 15.97
N LEU A 169 -7.06 -3.46 15.54
CA LEU A 169 -8.41 -3.80 15.06
C LEU A 169 -9.43 -3.83 16.20
N GLU A 170 -9.07 -4.43 17.33
CA GLU A 170 -9.93 -4.45 18.53
C GLU A 170 -10.20 -3.03 19.05
N ASP A 171 -9.18 -2.18 19.10
CA ASP A 171 -9.32 -0.79 19.54
C ASP A 171 -10.14 0.05 18.54
N LEU A 172 -10.14 -0.33 17.26
CA LEU A 172 -11.02 0.25 16.23
C LEU A 172 -12.49 -0.24 16.35
N GLY A 173 -12.75 -1.24 17.20
CA GLY A 173 -14.09 -1.80 17.42
C GLY A 173 -14.47 -2.92 16.45
N ILE A 174 -13.50 -3.55 15.77
CA ILE A 174 -13.74 -4.73 14.94
C ILE A 174 -13.95 -5.95 15.85
N ASP A 175 -14.90 -6.82 15.49
CA ASP A 175 -15.18 -8.04 16.23
C ASP A 175 -13.93 -8.93 16.34
N HIS A 176 -13.71 -9.50 17.53
CA HIS A 176 -12.53 -10.30 17.82
C HIS A 176 -12.44 -11.54 16.92
N VAL A 177 -13.56 -12.22 16.64
CA VAL A 177 -13.58 -13.42 15.78
C VAL A 177 -13.19 -13.05 14.36
N ASP A 178 -13.73 -11.96 13.82
CA ASP A 178 -13.41 -11.47 12.48
C ASP A 178 -11.94 -11.03 12.38
N ALA A 179 -11.45 -10.26 13.36
CA ALA A 179 -10.07 -9.80 13.39
C ALA A 179 -9.09 -10.99 13.40
N HIS A 180 -9.33 -11.99 14.24
CA HIS A 180 -8.52 -13.20 14.29
C HIS A 180 -8.57 -13.98 12.97
N PHE A 181 -9.76 -14.20 12.42
CA PHE A 181 -9.95 -14.92 11.17
C PHE A 181 -9.12 -14.33 10.03
N TYR A 182 -9.22 -13.02 9.82
CA TYR A 182 -8.48 -12.35 8.75
C TYR A 182 -6.97 -12.29 9.00
N LEU A 183 -6.53 -12.13 10.24
CA LEU A 183 -5.10 -12.13 10.58
C LEU A 183 -4.48 -13.53 10.50
N ASP A 184 -5.24 -14.60 10.73
CA ASP A 184 -4.76 -15.97 10.56
C ASP A 184 -4.50 -16.31 9.08
N ILE A 185 -5.19 -15.68 8.13
CA ILE A 185 -4.85 -15.77 6.71
C ILE A 185 -3.45 -15.20 6.45
N ILE A 186 -3.14 -14.01 7.01
CA ILE A 186 -1.80 -13.40 6.91
C ILE A 186 -0.75 -14.33 7.52
N LYS A 187 -1.02 -14.86 8.71
CA LYS A 187 -0.15 -15.80 9.43
C LYS A 187 0.12 -17.05 8.60
N THR A 188 -0.89 -17.61 7.96
CA THR A 188 -0.79 -18.82 7.12
C THR A 188 0.05 -18.53 5.87
N ARG A 189 -0.12 -17.37 5.22
CA ARG A 189 0.74 -16.94 4.10
C ARG A 189 2.21 -16.81 4.51
N LEU A 190 2.48 -16.26 5.70
CA LEU A 190 3.83 -16.13 6.26
C LEU A 190 4.42 -17.48 6.67
N TYR A 191 3.60 -18.42 7.12
CA TYR A 191 4.03 -19.78 7.47
C TYR A 191 4.37 -20.61 6.23
N LYS A 192 3.47 -20.64 5.24
CA LYS A 192 3.65 -21.37 3.97
C LYS A 192 4.59 -20.68 2.99
N ASN A 193 5.01 -19.45 3.30
CA ASN A 193 5.79 -18.58 2.42
C ASN A 193 5.18 -18.50 1.01
N GLN A 194 3.88 -18.21 0.96
CA GLN A 194 3.09 -18.18 -0.27
C GLN A 194 2.20 -16.94 -0.30
N ASN A 195 2.35 -16.16 -1.37
CA ASN A 195 1.49 -15.05 -1.76
C ASN A 195 1.25 -15.14 -3.27
N GLY A 196 0.43 -14.25 -3.83
CA GLY A 196 0.10 -14.26 -5.27
C GLY A 196 1.31 -14.25 -6.20
N SER A 197 2.30 -13.41 -5.94
CA SER A 197 3.48 -13.30 -6.82
C SER A 197 4.41 -14.52 -6.68
N ILE A 198 4.53 -15.09 -5.48
CA ILE A 198 5.27 -16.33 -5.25
C ILE A 198 4.57 -17.51 -5.95
N TRP A 199 3.25 -17.63 -5.82
CA TRP A 199 2.48 -18.69 -6.47
C TRP A 199 2.61 -18.63 -7.99
N GLN A 200 2.42 -17.44 -8.60
CA GLN A 200 2.57 -17.25 -10.05
C GLN A 200 3.98 -17.62 -10.52
N LYS A 201 5.03 -17.18 -9.80
CA LYS A 201 6.42 -17.54 -10.14
C LYS A 201 6.66 -19.05 -10.07
N LYS A 202 6.21 -19.71 -9.00
CA LYS A 202 6.37 -21.17 -8.83
C LYS A 202 5.59 -21.93 -9.91
N HIS A 203 4.37 -21.49 -10.24
CA HIS A 203 3.55 -22.07 -11.29
C HIS A 203 4.24 -21.98 -12.66
N LEU A 204 4.70 -20.78 -13.06
CA LEU A 204 5.42 -20.60 -14.33
C LEU A 204 6.71 -21.44 -14.39
N MET A 205 7.45 -21.57 -13.28
CA MET A 205 8.62 -22.45 -13.22
C MET A 205 8.25 -23.93 -13.43
N LYS A 206 7.18 -24.39 -12.78
CA LYS A 206 6.71 -25.79 -12.87
C LYS A 206 6.21 -26.14 -14.27
N TYR A 207 5.51 -25.21 -14.92
CA TYR A 207 4.87 -25.42 -16.23
C TYR A 207 5.55 -24.65 -17.36
N LYS A 208 6.88 -24.48 -17.29
CA LYS A 208 7.73 -23.96 -18.38
C LYS A 208 7.23 -22.65 -19.03
N ASN A 209 6.82 -21.69 -18.20
CA ASN A 209 6.28 -20.39 -18.58
C ASN A 209 4.95 -20.44 -19.37
N ASP A 210 4.11 -21.45 -19.15
CA ASP A 210 2.75 -21.46 -19.68
C ASP A 210 1.86 -20.45 -18.95
N PHE A 211 1.74 -19.25 -19.53
CA PHE A 211 0.92 -18.16 -18.99
C PHE A 211 -0.58 -18.44 -19.13
N ASN A 212 -1.01 -19.16 -20.16
CA ASN A 212 -2.43 -19.47 -20.38
C ASN A 212 -2.91 -20.45 -19.31
N TYR A 213 -2.10 -21.49 -19.05
CA TYR A 213 -2.40 -22.45 -17.99
C TYR A 213 -2.35 -21.78 -16.61
N MET A 214 -1.39 -20.89 -16.35
CA MET A 214 -1.36 -20.10 -15.11
C MET A 214 -2.63 -19.27 -14.95
N LEU A 215 -3.09 -18.56 -15.99
CA LEU A 215 -4.30 -17.74 -15.93
C LEU A 215 -5.55 -18.61 -15.67
N GLU A 216 -5.65 -19.77 -16.31
CA GLU A 216 -6.76 -20.71 -16.09
C GLU A 216 -6.83 -21.17 -14.63
N GLN A 217 -5.69 -21.61 -14.07
CA GLN A 217 -5.63 -22.07 -12.67
C GLN A 217 -5.84 -20.91 -11.69
N TYR A 218 -5.27 -19.74 -11.96
CA TYR A 218 -5.45 -18.55 -11.14
C TYR A 218 -6.93 -18.15 -11.08
N THR A 219 -7.63 -18.16 -12.21
CA THR A 219 -9.04 -17.82 -12.30
C THR A 219 -9.90 -18.82 -11.52
N LYS A 220 -9.66 -20.13 -11.66
CA LYS A 220 -10.36 -21.17 -10.89
C LYS A 220 -10.16 -20.99 -9.39
N ASN A 221 -8.92 -20.77 -8.96
CA ASN A 221 -8.62 -20.58 -7.55
C ASN A 221 -9.21 -19.27 -7.01
N GLN A 222 -9.21 -18.19 -7.79
CA GLN A 222 -9.83 -16.93 -7.41
C GLN A 222 -11.32 -17.10 -7.12
N TYR A 223 -12.07 -17.76 -8.02
CA TYR A 223 -13.50 -18.01 -7.85
C TYR A 223 -13.84 -18.94 -6.67
N SER A 224 -12.89 -19.73 -6.18
CA SER A 224 -13.10 -20.57 -5.01
C SER A 224 -13.10 -19.78 -3.69
N GLU A 225 -12.68 -18.50 -3.72
CA GLU A 225 -12.48 -17.66 -2.53
C GLU A 225 -11.61 -18.32 -1.44
N THR A 226 -10.80 -19.30 -1.83
CA THR A 226 -9.82 -19.93 -0.95
C THR A 226 -8.59 -19.04 -0.86
N PRO A 227 -8.02 -18.76 0.33
CA PRO A 227 -6.83 -17.94 0.44
C PRO A 227 -5.66 -18.47 -0.39
N VAL A 228 -4.85 -17.58 -0.97
CA VAL A 228 -3.71 -17.96 -1.82
C VAL A 228 -2.69 -18.85 -1.12
N ALA A 229 -2.64 -18.83 0.22
CA ALA A 229 -1.78 -19.72 1.00
C ALA A 229 -2.12 -21.21 0.78
N ASP A 230 -3.37 -21.52 0.45
CA ASP A 230 -3.89 -22.88 0.31
C ASP A 230 -4.00 -23.35 -1.13
N TRP A 231 -3.68 -22.47 -2.09
CA TRP A 231 -3.65 -22.83 -3.50
C TRP A 231 -2.55 -23.85 -3.78
N GLN A 232 -2.92 -24.89 -4.54
CA GLN A 232 -1.97 -25.91 -5.00
C GLN A 232 -1.15 -25.39 -6.19
N LEU A 233 0.02 -26.01 -6.38
CA LEU A 233 0.91 -25.80 -7.54
C LEU A 233 0.77 -26.97 -8.51
#